data_AF-A0AA35WNW4-F1
#
_entry.id   AF-A0AA35WNW4-F1
#
_cell.length_a   1.000
_cell.length_b   1.000
_cell.length_c   1.000
_cell.angle_alpha   90.00
_cell.angle_beta   90.00
_cell.angle_gamma   90.00
#
_symmetry.space_group_name_H-M   'P 1'
#
loop_
_entity.id
_entity.type
_entity.pdbx_description
1 polymer ?
#
loop_
_entity_poly.entity_id
_entity_poly.type
_entity_poly.pdbx_seq_one_letter_code
_entity_poly.pdbx_strand_id
1 'polypeptide(L)'
;MRRSGVRTALHDPYEEGALVLHAPRLLSAHEQLSVDMSKVEVHVVVDPSLARILRPHQREGVKFMWDCVTGQRIEDNFGCIMADEMGLGKTLQCIALMWTLLRQGPDATPVIDKAIVVAPSSLVKNWQKEIEKWLGGRVHPLAIDSGSKEQIDSSLTQFMCQHGRRSPTPILIISYETFRLHSPVLHRGKVGLVICDEGHRLKNCENLTYTALTQLQTRRRVLLSGTPIQNDLLEYFSLLHFVNTGILGTTTEFKRRFETPILRGRDASASDRDIERGKERLTELAAIVNRCIIRRTAALLTKYLPVKTEQVVCCRLTPFQTELYTHFTNSQLAQRLARNGGEREKKGKGKTTASSLSAITLLKKLCNRMYYTYAAVCAHRVSVFGLAIIIMEENKDTKMEVR
;
A
#
# COMPACT_ATOMS: atom_id res chain seq x y z
N MET A 1 -30.71 24.55 -6.73
CA MET A 1 -31.14 25.57 -5.76
C MET A 1 -31.06 24.97 -4.36
N ARG A 2 -30.04 25.30 -3.55
CA ARG A 2 -29.95 24.86 -2.14
C ARG A 2 -30.77 25.84 -1.30
N ARG A 3 -31.77 25.36 -0.57
CA ARG A 3 -32.49 26.17 0.43
C ARG A 3 -31.50 26.62 1.50
N SER A 4 -31.31 27.92 1.63
CA SER A 4 -30.56 28.55 2.70
C SER A 4 -31.30 28.36 4.02
N GLY A 5 -30.68 27.70 5.00
CA GLY A 5 -31.08 27.85 6.41
C GLY A 5 -31.13 26.57 7.24
N VAL A 6 -31.34 25.39 6.66
CA VAL A 6 -31.47 24.14 7.43
C VAL A 6 -30.22 23.29 7.27
N ARG A 7 -29.62 22.90 8.40
CA ARG A 7 -28.49 21.97 8.46
C ARG A 7 -29.00 20.58 8.06
N THR A 8 -28.78 20.18 6.81
CA THR A 8 -29.22 18.88 6.28
C THR A 8 -28.05 18.08 5.74
N ALA A 9 -28.23 16.75 5.67
CA ALA A 9 -27.31 15.88 4.96
C ALA A 9 -27.14 16.32 3.50
N LEU A 10 -25.97 16.04 2.92
CA LEU A 10 -25.68 16.43 1.53
C LEU A 10 -26.49 15.61 0.52
N HIS A 11 -26.71 14.34 0.84
CA HIS A 11 -27.48 13.39 0.05
C HIS A 11 -28.56 12.75 0.93
N ASP A 12 -29.60 12.22 0.31
CA ASP A 12 -30.72 11.61 1.02
C ASP A 12 -30.30 10.27 1.66
N PRO A 13 -30.40 10.11 2.99
CA PRO A 13 -30.08 8.85 3.66
C PRO A 13 -31.13 7.75 3.44
N TYR A 14 -32.34 8.09 2.97
CA TYR A 14 -33.46 7.15 2.82
C TYR A 14 -33.65 6.66 1.38
N GLU A 15 -32.83 7.13 0.45
CA GLU A 15 -32.84 6.66 -0.93
C GLU A 15 -32.47 5.16 -1.00
N GLU A 16 -33.12 4.43 -1.90
CA GLU A 16 -32.85 2.99 -2.07
C GLU A 16 -31.38 2.75 -2.44
N GLY A 17 -30.70 1.91 -1.65
CA GLY A 17 -29.29 1.61 -1.86
C GLY A 17 -28.32 2.70 -1.38
N ALA A 18 -28.79 3.73 -0.67
CA ALA A 18 -27.94 4.72 0.00
C ALA A 18 -26.92 4.03 0.94
N LEU A 19 -25.70 4.57 0.96
CA LEU A 19 -24.64 4.12 1.85
C LEU A 19 -24.42 5.16 2.94
N VAL A 20 -25.09 4.98 4.07
CA VAL A 20 -24.98 5.85 5.25
C VAL A 20 -23.74 5.44 6.07
N LEU A 21 -22.79 6.36 6.20
CA LEU A 21 -21.57 6.17 6.99
C LEU A 21 -21.73 6.61 8.44
N HIS A 22 -22.53 7.65 8.67
CA HIS A 22 -22.83 8.15 10.00
C HIS A 22 -24.31 8.56 10.06
N ALA A 23 -24.97 8.16 11.14
CA ALA A 23 -26.32 8.56 11.48
C ALA A 23 -26.27 9.28 12.84
N PRO A 24 -26.96 10.42 12.99
CA PRO A 24 -27.00 11.14 14.26
C PRO A 24 -27.74 10.32 15.32
N ARG A 25 -27.41 10.58 16.60
CA ARG A 25 -28.12 9.97 17.73
C ARG A 25 -29.61 10.32 17.68
N LEU A 26 -30.47 9.33 17.91
CA LEU A 26 -31.89 9.57 18.11
C LEU A 26 -32.08 10.38 19.40
N LEU A 27 -32.53 11.62 19.25
CA LEU A 27 -32.88 12.49 20.37
C LEU A 27 -34.29 12.15 20.83
N SER A 28 -34.49 12.07 22.15
CA SER A 28 -35.85 11.94 22.71
C SER A 28 -36.69 13.18 22.40
N ALA A 29 -38.02 13.05 22.40
CA ALA A 29 -38.91 14.19 22.11
C ALA A 29 -38.67 15.39 23.05
N HIS A 30 -38.27 15.12 24.30
CA HIS A 30 -37.92 16.16 25.27
C HIS A 30 -36.57 16.82 24.95
N GLU A 31 -35.56 16.05 24.54
CA GLU A 31 -34.26 16.59 24.12
C GLU A 31 -34.40 17.46 22.86
N GLN A 32 -35.23 17.06 21.89
CA GLN A 32 -35.47 17.82 20.66
C GLN A 32 -35.99 19.24 20.90
N LEU A 33 -36.74 19.48 21.98
CA LEU A 33 -37.25 20.80 22.34
C LEU A 33 -36.17 21.70 22.97
N SER A 34 -35.12 21.11 23.54
CA SER A 34 -34.04 21.81 24.25
C SER A 34 -32.76 21.99 23.42
N VAL A 35 -32.56 21.15 22.39
CA VAL A 35 -31.32 21.12 21.60
C VAL A 35 -31.38 22.16 20.49
N ASP A 36 -30.31 22.94 20.39
CA ASP A 36 -30.09 23.86 19.28
C ASP A 36 -29.95 23.06 17.97
N MET A 37 -30.96 23.17 17.10
CA MET A 37 -31.03 22.50 15.80
C MET A 37 -29.85 22.82 14.89
N SER A 38 -29.15 23.95 15.12
CA SER A 38 -27.94 24.29 14.38
C SER A 38 -26.72 23.44 14.78
N LYS A 39 -26.75 22.77 15.94
CA LYS A 39 -25.67 21.93 16.49
C LYS A 39 -25.93 20.44 16.32
N VAL A 40 -27.11 20.04 15.87
CA VAL A 40 -27.45 18.63 15.65
C VAL A 40 -26.62 18.08 14.49
N GLU A 41 -26.02 16.91 14.72
CA GLU A 41 -25.27 16.18 13.69
C GLU A 41 -26.19 15.78 12.54
N VAL A 42 -25.65 15.74 11.32
CA VAL A 42 -26.38 15.29 10.14
C VAL A 42 -25.88 13.94 9.66
N HIS A 43 -26.73 13.22 8.92
CA HIS A 43 -26.31 12.01 8.24
C HIS A 43 -25.16 12.30 7.28
N VAL A 44 -24.18 11.40 7.27
CA VAL A 44 -23.12 11.37 6.25
C VAL A 44 -23.41 10.21 5.32
N VAL A 45 -23.64 10.52 4.05
CA VAL A 45 -24.10 9.56 3.04
C VAL A 45 -23.14 9.60 1.86
N VAL A 46 -22.59 8.46 1.45
CA VAL A 46 -21.70 8.43 0.28
C VAL A 46 -22.45 8.93 -0.96
N ASP A 47 -21.76 9.70 -1.80
CA ASP A 47 -22.30 10.25 -3.04
C ASP A 47 -23.00 9.15 -3.87
N PRO A 48 -24.29 9.31 -4.24
CA PRO A 48 -25.06 8.28 -4.93
C PRO A 48 -24.39 7.74 -6.19
N SER A 49 -23.63 8.58 -6.93
CA SER A 49 -22.93 8.14 -8.13
C SER A 49 -21.82 7.13 -7.83
N LEU A 50 -21.21 7.19 -6.64
CA LEU A 50 -20.24 6.20 -6.18
C LEU A 50 -20.94 5.02 -5.50
N ALA A 51 -21.91 5.29 -4.61
CA ALA A 51 -22.61 4.28 -3.83
C ALA A 51 -23.27 3.21 -4.72
N ARG A 52 -23.88 3.60 -5.85
CA ARG A 52 -24.52 2.69 -6.80
C ARG A 52 -23.53 1.72 -7.48
N ILE A 53 -22.26 2.10 -7.58
CA ILE A 53 -21.22 1.31 -8.26
C ILE A 53 -20.52 0.36 -7.29
N LEU A 54 -20.38 0.76 -6.02
CA LEU A 54 -19.72 -0.03 -4.98
C LEU A 54 -20.41 -1.38 -4.77
N ARG A 55 -19.63 -2.46 -4.88
CA ARG A 55 -20.03 -3.83 -4.52
C ARG A 55 -20.17 -3.99 -2.99
N PRO A 56 -20.86 -5.03 -2.48
CA PRO A 56 -21.10 -5.19 -1.05
C PRO A 56 -19.84 -5.13 -0.19
N HIS A 57 -18.77 -5.84 -0.57
CA HIS A 57 -17.50 -5.74 0.15
C HIS A 57 -16.90 -4.33 0.07
N GLN A 58 -17.04 -3.64 -1.06
CA GLN A 58 -16.53 -2.28 -1.19
C GLN A 58 -17.28 -1.30 -0.28
N ARG A 59 -18.61 -1.47 -0.12
CA ARG A 59 -19.43 -0.69 0.80
C ARG A 59 -18.97 -0.88 2.25
N GLU A 60 -18.75 -2.13 2.66
CA GLU A 60 -18.20 -2.44 3.99
C GLU A 60 -16.81 -1.83 4.21
N GLY A 61 -15.96 -1.84 3.18
CA GLY A 61 -14.60 -1.28 3.31
C GLY A 61 -14.61 0.24 3.42
N VAL A 62 -15.49 0.94 2.69
CA VAL A 62 -15.67 2.38 2.84
C VAL A 62 -16.16 2.72 4.25
N LYS A 63 -17.15 1.97 4.76
CA LYS A 63 -17.65 2.13 6.14
C LYS A 63 -16.54 1.87 7.17
N PHE A 64 -15.82 0.77 7.04
CA PHE A 64 -14.69 0.46 7.92
C PHE A 64 -13.64 1.58 7.95
N MET A 65 -13.25 2.08 6.77
CA MET A 65 -12.29 3.17 6.69
C MET A 65 -12.85 4.45 7.34
N TRP A 66 -14.12 4.77 7.10
CA TRP A 66 -14.78 5.91 7.73
C TRP A 66 -14.76 5.83 9.25
N ASP A 67 -15.18 4.69 9.82
CA ASP A 67 -15.22 4.47 11.26
C ASP A 67 -13.82 4.58 11.88
N CYS A 68 -12.78 4.14 11.17
CA CYS A 68 -11.39 4.30 11.60
C CYS A 68 -10.93 5.76 11.54
N VAL A 69 -11.09 6.45 10.40
CA VAL A 69 -10.57 7.82 10.22
C VAL A 69 -11.38 8.90 10.95
N THR A 70 -12.54 8.55 11.49
CA THR A 70 -13.35 9.41 12.36
C THR A 70 -13.19 9.10 13.85
N GLY A 71 -12.43 8.05 14.21
CA GLY A 71 -12.18 7.67 15.60
C GLY A 71 -13.33 6.91 16.27
N GLN A 72 -14.33 6.44 15.50
CA GLN A 72 -15.44 5.64 16.03
C GLN A 72 -14.99 4.22 16.41
N ARG A 73 -14.00 3.67 15.72
CA ARG A 73 -13.46 2.33 16.01
C ARG A 73 -12.45 2.30 17.15
N ILE A 74 -11.57 3.28 17.21
CA ILE A 74 -10.56 3.43 18.26
C ILE A 74 -10.53 4.91 18.63
N GLU A 75 -10.88 5.21 19.87
CA GLU A 75 -10.90 6.58 20.37
C GLU A 75 -9.50 7.22 20.25
N ASP A 76 -9.47 8.51 19.90
CA ASP A 76 -8.27 9.30 19.65
C ASP A 76 -7.30 8.75 18.59
N ASN A 77 -7.72 7.76 17.79
CA ASN A 77 -6.91 7.14 16.75
C ASN A 77 -7.67 7.19 15.42
N PHE A 78 -7.02 7.71 14.38
CA PHE A 78 -7.68 8.02 13.10
C PHE A 78 -7.04 7.30 11.90
N GLY A 79 -6.44 6.16 12.19
CA GLY A 79 -5.66 5.39 11.24
C GLY A 79 -6.33 4.08 10.84
N CYS A 80 -6.21 3.74 9.55
CA CYS A 80 -6.75 2.52 8.95
C CYS A 80 -5.70 1.80 8.08
N ILE A 81 -5.68 0.46 8.13
CA ILE A 81 -4.94 -0.39 7.19
C ILE A 81 -5.93 -1.19 6.36
N MET A 82 -5.90 -0.99 5.05
CA MET A 82 -6.69 -1.74 4.09
C MET A 82 -5.80 -2.75 3.35
N ALA A 83 -5.80 -3.98 3.86
CA ALA A 83 -4.97 -5.08 3.40
C ALA A 83 -5.73 -6.08 2.50
N ASP A 84 -6.76 -5.60 1.80
CA ASP A 84 -7.51 -6.38 0.81
C ASP A 84 -6.60 -6.84 -0.34
N GLU A 85 -6.81 -8.07 -0.80
CA GLU A 85 -6.09 -8.61 -1.96
C GLU A 85 -6.23 -7.74 -3.22
N MET A 86 -5.22 -7.83 -4.08
CA MET A 86 -5.19 -7.12 -5.35
C MET A 86 -6.43 -7.48 -6.20
N GLY A 87 -7.06 -6.48 -6.82
CA GLY A 87 -8.26 -6.66 -7.65
C GLY A 87 -9.59 -6.41 -6.94
N LEU A 88 -9.64 -6.25 -5.61
CA LEU A 88 -10.89 -5.94 -4.88
C LEU A 88 -11.36 -4.47 -5.01
N GLY A 89 -10.63 -3.63 -5.75
CA GLY A 89 -10.98 -2.23 -6.01
C GLY A 89 -10.75 -1.31 -4.82
N LYS A 90 -9.54 -1.38 -4.22
CA LYS A 90 -9.14 -0.49 -3.10
C LYS A 90 -9.18 0.99 -3.49
N THR A 91 -8.69 1.33 -4.68
CA THR A 91 -8.68 2.70 -5.21
C THR A 91 -10.06 3.34 -5.20
N LEU A 92 -11.09 2.65 -5.71
CA LEU A 92 -12.48 3.15 -5.71
C LEU A 92 -13.01 3.38 -4.29
N GLN A 93 -12.72 2.47 -3.36
CA GLN A 93 -13.12 2.62 -1.96
C GLN A 93 -12.45 3.86 -1.31
N CYS A 94 -11.17 4.08 -1.59
CA CYS A 94 -10.45 5.25 -1.10
C CYS A 94 -10.95 6.56 -1.72
N ILE A 95 -11.30 6.56 -3.01
CA ILE A 95 -11.91 7.72 -3.67
C ILE A 95 -13.27 8.05 -3.04
N ALA A 96 -14.10 7.04 -2.76
CA ALA A 96 -15.39 7.23 -2.08
C ALA A 96 -15.22 7.82 -0.67
N LEU A 97 -14.27 7.30 0.12
CA LEU A 97 -13.94 7.84 1.43
C LEU A 97 -13.44 9.29 1.34
N MET A 98 -12.43 9.54 0.51
CA MET A 98 -11.78 10.84 0.34
C MET A 98 -12.78 11.89 -0.12
N TRP A 99 -13.63 11.57 -1.11
CA TRP A 99 -14.67 12.46 -1.59
C TRP A 99 -15.71 12.76 -0.50
N THR A 100 -16.10 11.76 0.28
CA THR A 100 -17.05 11.96 1.38
C THR A 100 -16.47 12.91 2.44
N LEU A 101 -15.22 12.70 2.86
CA LEU A 101 -14.54 13.58 3.82
C LEU A 101 -14.35 15.01 3.31
N LEU A 102 -14.11 15.19 2.00
CA LEU A 102 -13.93 16.51 1.37
C LEU A 102 -15.24 17.31 1.22
N ARG A 103 -16.39 16.65 1.33
CA ARG A 103 -17.70 17.26 1.02
C ARG A 103 -18.66 17.27 2.19
N GLN A 104 -18.49 16.34 3.14
CA GLN A 104 -19.44 16.05 4.20
C GLN A 104 -18.72 15.80 5.52
N GLY A 105 -19.51 15.90 6.59
CA GLY A 105 -19.16 15.59 7.96
C GLY A 105 -20.41 15.69 8.85
N PRO A 106 -20.36 15.12 10.08
CA PRO A 106 -21.46 15.26 11.05
C PRO A 106 -21.81 16.74 11.30
N ASP A 107 -20.78 17.59 11.27
CA ASP A 107 -20.68 19.04 11.02
C ASP A 107 -21.70 19.73 10.09
N ALA A 108 -22.28 19.00 9.14
CA ALA A 108 -22.74 19.54 7.86
C ALA A 108 -21.67 20.40 7.14
N THR A 109 -20.41 20.16 7.48
CA THR A 109 -19.21 20.79 6.91
C THR A 109 -18.23 19.68 6.53
N PRO A 110 -17.34 19.92 5.55
CA PRO A 110 -16.29 18.96 5.23
C PRO A 110 -15.45 18.57 6.45
N VAL A 111 -15.18 17.29 6.62
CA VAL A 111 -14.27 16.78 7.68
C VAL A 111 -12.81 17.16 7.39
N ILE A 112 -12.45 17.27 6.11
CA ILE A 112 -11.11 17.66 5.65
C ILE A 112 -11.20 18.67 4.51
N ASP A 113 -10.18 19.52 4.40
CA ASP A 113 -10.03 20.46 3.28
C ASP A 113 -9.13 19.92 2.16
N LYS A 114 -8.14 19.09 2.54
CA LYS A 114 -7.08 18.59 1.66
C LYS A 114 -6.80 17.12 1.91
N ALA A 115 -6.55 16.39 0.84
CA ALA A 115 -6.09 15.01 0.88
C ALA A 115 -4.82 14.84 0.04
N ILE A 116 -3.89 14.01 0.53
CA ILE A 116 -2.69 13.60 -0.21
C ILE A 116 -2.73 12.09 -0.44
N VAL A 117 -2.58 11.69 -1.69
CA VAL A 117 -2.37 10.30 -2.09
C VAL A 117 -0.89 10.13 -2.43
N VAL A 118 -0.21 9.25 -1.69
CA VAL A 118 1.18 8.89 -1.93
C VAL A 118 1.21 7.50 -2.55
N ALA A 119 1.71 7.39 -3.78
CA ALA A 119 1.71 6.15 -4.54
C ALA A 119 3.08 5.91 -5.21
N PRO A 120 3.39 4.70 -5.71
CA PRO A 120 4.50 4.51 -6.63
C PRO A 120 4.37 5.43 -7.86
N SER A 121 5.49 5.93 -8.40
CA SER A 121 5.50 6.79 -9.61
C SER A 121 4.66 6.24 -10.76
N SER A 122 4.76 4.94 -11.04
CA SER A 122 3.98 4.27 -12.10
C SER A 122 2.46 4.33 -11.90
N LEU A 123 1.99 4.54 -10.67
CA LEU A 123 0.58 4.59 -10.31
C LEU A 123 0.03 6.01 -10.15
N VAL A 124 0.87 7.05 -10.10
CA VAL A 124 0.42 8.45 -9.93
C VAL A 124 -0.58 8.85 -11.01
N LYS A 125 -0.25 8.63 -12.30
CA LYS A 125 -1.15 8.92 -13.43
C LYS A 125 -2.39 8.01 -13.43
N ASN A 126 -2.28 6.80 -12.91
CA ASN A 126 -3.42 5.89 -12.80
C ASN A 126 -4.43 6.40 -11.77
N TRP A 127 -3.95 6.85 -10.60
CA TRP A 127 -4.79 7.47 -9.58
C TRP A 127 -5.50 8.73 -10.10
N GLN A 128 -4.82 9.57 -10.87
CA GLN A 128 -5.45 10.72 -11.52
C GLN A 128 -6.62 10.30 -12.42
N LYS A 129 -6.38 9.35 -13.33
CA LYS A 129 -7.42 8.84 -14.25
C LYS A 129 -8.60 8.23 -13.51
N GLU A 130 -8.36 7.47 -12.45
CA GLU A 130 -9.42 6.86 -11.63
C GLU A 130 -10.26 7.92 -10.90
N ILE A 131 -9.64 8.96 -10.34
CA ILE A 131 -10.37 10.09 -9.71
C ILE A 131 -11.24 10.80 -10.75
N GLU A 132 -10.69 11.13 -11.92
CA GLU A 132 -11.42 11.81 -13.00
C GLU A 132 -12.58 10.95 -13.51
N LYS A 133 -12.36 9.64 -13.68
CA LYS A 133 -13.36 8.66 -14.11
C LYS A 133 -14.52 8.54 -13.13
N TRP A 134 -14.23 8.34 -11.84
CA TRP A 134 -15.27 8.05 -10.85
C TRP A 134 -16.00 9.29 -10.35
N LEU A 135 -15.35 10.45 -10.34
CA LEU A 135 -15.95 11.71 -9.93
C LEU A 135 -16.46 12.55 -11.11
N GLY A 136 -16.32 12.08 -12.35
CA GLY A 136 -16.88 12.72 -13.54
C GLY A 136 -16.43 14.16 -13.74
N GLY A 137 -15.15 14.46 -13.46
CA GLY A 137 -14.59 15.81 -13.59
C GLY A 137 -15.05 16.84 -12.55
N ARG A 138 -15.78 16.44 -11.50
CA ARG A 138 -16.19 17.36 -10.39
C ARG A 138 -15.01 17.93 -9.59
N VAL A 139 -13.85 17.29 -9.70
CA VAL A 139 -12.59 17.70 -9.06
C VAL A 139 -11.43 17.33 -9.97
N HIS A 140 -10.43 18.20 -10.02
CA HIS A 140 -9.18 17.94 -10.73
C HIS A 140 -8.07 17.76 -9.70
N PRO A 141 -7.49 16.55 -9.58
CA PRO A 141 -6.37 16.33 -8.68
C PRO A 141 -5.08 16.93 -9.27
N LEU A 142 -4.20 17.42 -8.39
CA LEU A 142 -2.85 17.81 -8.75
C LEU A 142 -1.96 16.57 -8.73
N ALA A 143 -1.52 16.09 -9.88
CA ALA A 143 -0.63 14.93 -9.98
C ALA A 143 0.83 15.37 -10.20
N ILE A 144 1.73 14.94 -9.32
CA ILE A 144 3.17 15.28 -9.36
C ILE A 144 3.99 13.98 -9.36
N ASP A 145 4.64 13.70 -10.49
CA ASP A 145 5.51 12.53 -10.67
C ASP A 145 6.94 12.93 -11.10
N SER A 146 7.06 13.92 -11.99
CA SER A 146 8.34 14.38 -12.55
C SER A 146 8.27 15.85 -12.94
N GLY A 147 9.35 16.61 -12.73
CA GLY A 147 9.43 18.02 -13.08
C GLY A 147 10.72 18.67 -12.54
N SER A 148 10.98 19.93 -12.87
CA SER A 148 12.07 20.66 -12.23
C SER A 148 11.74 20.87 -10.74
N LYS A 149 12.77 20.99 -9.91
CA LYS A 149 12.61 21.14 -8.46
C LYS A 149 11.75 22.38 -8.13
N GLU A 150 12.00 23.48 -8.84
CA GLU A 150 11.35 24.77 -8.65
C GLU A 150 9.88 24.73 -9.05
N GLN A 151 9.55 24.03 -10.14
CA GLN A 151 8.17 23.84 -10.58
C GLN A 151 7.36 23.01 -9.58
N ILE A 152 7.97 21.94 -9.05
CA ILE A 152 7.35 21.09 -8.04
C ILE A 152 7.13 21.87 -6.75
N ASP A 153 8.16 22.58 -6.25
CA ASP A 153 8.06 23.38 -5.03
C ASP A 153 7.01 24.49 -5.14
N SER A 154 6.92 25.14 -6.31
CA SER A 154 5.89 26.17 -6.57
C SER A 154 4.48 25.58 -6.55
N SER A 155 4.28 24.43 -7.22
CA SER A 155 2.98 23.75 -7.28
C SER A 155 2.55 23.24 -5.90
N LEU A 156 3.50 22.68 -5.13
CA LEU A 156 3.26 22.23 -3.76
C LEU A 156 2.96 23.40 -2.83
N THR A 157 3.70 24.51 -2.95
CA THR A 157 3.43 25.71 -2.16
C THR A 157 2.04 26.25 -2.45
N GLN A 158 1.65 26.32 -3.73
CA GLN A 158 0.30 26.72 -4.12
C GLN A 158 -0.76 25.81 -3.51
N PHE A 159 -0.59 24.48 -3.59
CA PHE A 159 -1.49 23.51 -2.97
C PHE A 159 -1.58 23.70 -1.44
N MET A 160 -0.45 23.92 -0.76
CA MET A 160 -0.44 24.11 0.69
C MET A 160 -1.06 25.45 1.11
N CYS A 161 -0.92 26.51 0.31
CA CYS A 161 -1.48 27.83 0.58
C CYS A 161 -2.99 27.94 0.29
N GLN A 162 -3.58 27.03 -0.47
CA GLN A 162 -5.04 27.03 -0.72
C GLN A 162 -5.81 26.76 0.58
N HIS A 163 -6.69 27.67 1.01
CA HIS A 163 -7.53 27.47 2.19
C HIS A 163 -8.96 27.94 1.92
N GLY A 164 -9.93 27.33 2.59
CA GLY A 164 -11.34 27.71 2.52
C GLY A 164 -12.23 26.77 1.71
N ARG A 165 -13.55 27.02 1.76
CA ARG A 165 -14.62 26.15 1.24
C ARG A 165 -14.58 25.87 -0.28
N ARG A 166 -13.79 26.60 -1.06
CA ARG A 166 -13.65 26.43 -2.52
C ARG A 166 -12.18 26.31 -2.92
N SER A 167 -11.49 25.29 -2.39
CA SER A 167 -10.19 24.92 -2.93
C SER A 167 -10.38 24.31 -4.33
N PRO A 168 -9.74 24.86 -5.39
CA PRO A 168 -9.88 24.35 -6.74
C PRO A 168 -9.23 22.96 -6.91
N THR A 169 -8.17 22.68 -6.15
CA THR A 169 -7.39 21.44 -6.22
C THR A 169 -7.19 20.85 -4.82
N PRO A 170 -8.23 20.24 -4.22
CA PRO A 170 -8.16 19.71 -2.85
C PRO A 170 -7.41 18.38 -2.72
N ILE A 171 -7.08 17.73 -3.85
CA ILE A 171 -6.43 16.42 -3.88
C ILE A 171 -5.06 16.55 -4.54
N LEU A 172 -4.01 16.15 -3.82
CA LEU A 172 -2.65 15.99 -4.34
C LEU A 172 -2.33 14.51 -4.49
N ILE A 173 -1.76 14.12 -5.63
CA ILE A 173 -1.24 12.78 -5.88
C ILE A 173 0.26 12.93 -6.14
N ILE A 174 1.08 12.25 -5.36
CA ILE A 174 2.53 12.42 -5.39
C ILE A 174 3.24 11.08 -5.27
N SER A 175 4.36 10.92 -5.96
CA SER A 175 5.19 9.72 -5.81
C SER A 175 5.89 9.68 -4.45
N TYR A 176 6.21 8.49 -3.94
CA TYR A 176 6.99 8.36 -2.70
C TYR A 176 8.35 9.07 -2.77
N GLU A 177 9.00 8.99 -3.93
CA GLU A 177 10.30 9.56 -4.20
C GLU A 177 10.24 11.10 -4.19
N THR A 178 9.25 11.69 -4.88
CA THR A 178 9.04 13.14 -4.94
C THR A 178 8.55 13.68 -3.60
N PHE A 179 7.65 12.98 -2.91
CA PHE A 179 7.20 13.36 -1.57
C PHE A 179 8.38 13.49 -0.60
N ARG A 180 9.30 12.52 -0.63
CA ARG A 180 10.49 12.56 0.23
C ARG A 180 11.35 13.78 -0.05
N LEU A 181 11.64 14.06 -1.33
CA LEU A 181 12.51 15.17 -1.75
C LEU A 181 11.93 16.55 -1.39
N HIS A 182 10.60 16.69 -1.45
CA HIS A 182 9.90 17.96 -1.23
C HIS A 182 9.11 18.01 0.10
N SER A 183 9.41 17.09 1.01
CA SER A 183 8.77 17.01 2.32
C SER A 183 8.80 18.32 3.14
N PRO A 184 9.87 19.15 3.12
CA PRO A 184 9.89 20.40 3.89
C PRO A 184 8.81 21.40 3.48
N VAL A 185 8.35 21.38 2.22
CA VAL A 185 7.26 22.26 1.76
C VAL A 185 5.92 21.75 2.29
N LEU A 186 5.71 20.43 2.24
CA LEU A 186 4.48 19.79 2.71
C LEU A 186 4.31 19.85 4.23
N HIS A 187 5.40 19.90 4.99
CA HIS A 187 5.36 20.05 6.45
C HIS A 187 4.88 21.42 6.94
N ARG A 188 4.88 22.45 6.07
CA ARG A 188 4.47 23.82 6.44
C ARG A 188 2.97 23.99 6.67
N GLY A 189 2.15 23.03 6.23
CA GLY A 189 0.70 23.15 6.34
C GLY A 189 0.04 21.86 6.77
N LYS A 190 -1.24 21.99 7.18
CA LYS A 190 -2.04 20.90 7.69
C LYS A 190 -2.72 20.15 6.53
N VAL A 191 -2.69 18.83 6.61
CA VAL A 191 -3.34 17.93 5.66
C VAL A 191 -4.37 17.11 6.43
N GLY A 192 -5.59 17.00 5.92
CA GLY A 192 -6.67 16.33 6.65
C GLY A 192 -6.64 14.81 6.54
N LEU A 193 -6.13 14.29 5.42
CA LEU A 193 -6.05 12.86 5.11
C LEU A 193 -4.81 12.55 4.27
N VAL A 194 -4.11 11.47 4.63
CA VAL A 194 -3.06 10.87 3.82
C VAL A 194 -3.43 9.43 3.48
N ILE A 195 -3.36 9.08 2.20
CA ILE A 195 -3.53 7.72 1.70
C ILE A 195 -2.19 7.25 1.14
N CYS A 196 -1.63 6.18 1.70
CA CYS A 196 -0.39 5.57 1.23
C CYS A 196 -0.71 4.27 0.48
N ASP A 197 -0.55 4.29 -0.84
CA ASP A 197 -0.73 3.11 -1.70
C ASP A 197 0.53 2.24 -1.72
N GLU A 198 0.39 0.93 -1.84
CA GLU A 198 1.50 -0.02 -1.69
C GLU A 198 2.31 0.19 -0.40
N GLY A 199 1.60 0.33 0.73
CA GLY A 199 2.16 0.63 2.03
C GLY A 199 3.13 -0.41 2.58
N HIS A 200 3.24 -1.60 1.96
CA HIS A 200 4.35 -2.53 2.24
C HIS A 200 5.73 -1.89 1.98
N ARG A 201 5.82 -0.80 1.21
CA ARG A 201 7.03 0.04 1.07
C ARG A 201 7.46 0.73 2.38
N LEU A 202 6.54 0.89 3.34
CA LEU A 202 6.74 1.55 4.63
C LEU A 202 7.06 0.56 5.77
N LYS A 203 7.47 -0.67 5.43
CA LYS A 203 7.76 -1.73 6.41
C LYS A 203 8.92 -1.43 7.38
N ASN A 204 9.82 -0.53 7.00
CA ASN A 204 10.97 -0.13 7.82
C ASN A 204 10.78 1.29 8.36
N CYS A 205 10.71 1.43 9.69
CA CYS A 205 10.60 2.71 10.38
C CYS A 205 11.83 3.62 10.24
N GLU A 206 13.00 3.07 9.89
CA GLU A 206 14.23 3.83 9.63
C GLU A 206 14.27 4.45 8.23
N ASN A 207 13.29 4.15 7.37
CA ASN A 207 13.25 4.68 6.02
C ASN A 207 13.00 6.20 6.03
N LEU A 208 13.79 6.96 5.26
CA LEU A 208 13.60 8.41 5.08
C LEU A 208 12.17 8.77 4.65
N THR A 209 11.54 7.92 3.84
CA THR A 209 10.14 8.09 3.43
C THR A 209 9.18 7.95 4.61
N TYR A 210 9.43 7.01 5.52
CA TYR A 210 8.65 6.81 6.73
C TYR A 210 8.74 8.04 7.64
N THR A 211 9.96 8.55 7.86
CA THR A 211 10.21 9.75 8.67
C THR A 211 9.51 10.98 8.08
N ALA A 212 9.65 11.19 6.76
CA ALA A 212 9.02 12.30 6.07
C ALA A 212 7.48 12.26 6.17
N LEU A 213 6.87 11.08 6.03
CA LEU A 213 5.42 10.91 6.16
C LEU A 213 4.94 11.01 7.61
N THR A 214 5.76 10.61 8.58
CA THR A 214 5.44 10.72 10.01
C THR A 214 5.42 12.19 10.44
N GLN A 215 6.39 12.99 9.97
CA GLN A 215 6.49 14.42 10.23
C GLN A 215 5.37 15.27 9.61
N LEU A 216 4.65 14.73 8.62
CA LEU A 216 3.52 15.43 8.01
C LEU A 216 2.39 15.65 9.03
N GLN A 217 1.91 16.90 9.13
CA GLN A 217 0.83 17.28 10.02
C GLN A 217 -0.52 16.78 9.49
N THR A 218 -0.80 15.50 9.71
CA THR A 218 -2.07 14.85 9.39
C THR A 218 -2.65 14.12 10.59
N ARG A 219 -3.97 14.25 10.77
CA ARG A 219 -4.72 13.49 11.76
C ARG A 219 -5.04 12.09 11.24
N ARG A 220 -5.41 11.96 9.96
CA ARG A 220 -5.99 10.73 9.38
C ARG A 220 -5.02 10.06 8.41
N ARG A 221 -4.79 8.77 8.59
CA ARG A 221 -3.83 7.99 7.80
C ARG A 221 -4.46 6.69 7.33
N VAL A 222 -4.49 6.47 6.02
CA VAL A 222 -5.00 5.23 5.42
C VAL A 222 -3.85 4.57 4.67
N LEU A 223 -3.56 3.32 4.99
CA LEU A 223 -2.50 2.56 4.35
C LEU A 223 -3.12 1.42 3.54
N LEU A 224 -2.81 1.35 2.24
CA LEU A 224 -3.30 0.31 1.34
C LEU A 224 -2.19 -0.70 1.10
N SER A 225 -2.48 -1.99 1.28
CA SER A 225 -1.55 -3.06 0.90
C SER A 225 -2.31 -4.14 0.15
N GLY A 226 -1.79 -4.57 -1.01
CA GLY A 226 -2.30 -5.73 -1.72
C GLY A 226 -1.63 -7.04 -1.31
N THR A 227 -0.41 -6.96 -0.78
CA THR A 227 0.38 -8.10 -0.36
C THR A 227 0.11 -8.43 1.10
N PRO A 228 0.09 -9.73 1.47
CA PRO A 228 0.12 -10.10 2.87
C PRO A 228 1.35 -9.45 3.51
N ILE A 229 1.15 -8.70 4.58
CA ILE A 229 2.25 -8.24 5.42
C ILE A 229 2.97 -9.52 5.86
N GLN A 230 4.24 -9.64 5.44
CA GLN A 230 5.05 -10.84 5.64
C GLN A 230 5.13 -11.09 7.14
N ASN A 231 5.23 -12.35 7.57
CA ASN A 231 5.09 -12.81 8.97
C ASN A 231 6.12 -12.23 9.99
N ASP A 232 6.77 -11.12 9.69
CA ASP A 232 7.61 -10.33 10.58
C ASP A 232 6.77 -9.35 11.40
N LEU A 233 6.71 -9.60 12.71
CA LEU A 233 5.96 -8.78 13.66
C LEU A 233 6.49 -7.33 13.72
N LEU A 234 7.75 -7.08 13.36
CA LEU A 234 8.31 -5.73 13.33
C LEU A 234 7.82 -4.91 12.14
N GLU A 235 7.55 -5.55 11.01
CA GLU A 235 6.92 -4.89 9.87
C GLU A 235 5.48 -4.50 10.25
N TYR A 236 4.73 -5.39 10.91
CA TYR A 236 3.41 -5.06 11.45
C TYR A 236 3.46 -3.89 12.42
N PHE A 237 4.39 -3.91 13.38
CA PHE A 237 4.56 -2.82 14.33
C PHE A 237 4.82 -1.48 13.62
N SER A 238 5.72 -1.47 12.63
CA SER A 238 6.06 -0.25 11.88
C SER A 238 4.84 0.33 11.16
N LEU A 239 4.05 -0.52 10.49
CA LEU A 239 2.83 -0.08 9.79
C LEU A 239 1.75 0.41 10.76
N LEU A 240 1.56 -0.29 11.88
CA LEU A 240 0.57 0.09 12.90
C LEU A 240 0.96 1.38 13.60
N HIS A 241 2.24 1.52 13.97
CA HIS A 241 2.77 2.73 14.59
C HIS A 241 2.66 3.94 13.65
N PHE A 242 2.88 3.75 12.35
CA PHE A 242 2.68 4.79 11.34
C PHE A 242 1.24 5.29 11.27
N VAL A 243 0.29 4.36 11.31
CA VAL A 243 -1.13 4.61 11.11
C VAL A 243 -1.77 5.15 12.38
N ASN A 244 -1.47 4.54 13.52
CA ASN A 244 -1.97 4.90 14.84
C ASN A 244 -0.82 4.92 15.85
N THR A 245 -0.30 6.13 16.10
CA THR A 245 0.80 6.34 17.05
C THR A 245 0.30 6.11 18.48
N GLY A 246 0.92 5.19 19.21
CA GLY A 246 0.69 4.99 20.65
C GLY A 246 -0.14 3.75 21.03
N ILE A 247 -0.87 3.12 20.10
CA ILE A 247 -1.71 1.94 20.41
C ILE A 247 -0.89 0.77 20.99
N LEU A 248 0.30 0.53 20.44
CA LEU A 248 1.17 -0.58 20.84
C LEU A 248 2.32 -0.16 21.76
N GLY A 249 2.36 1.11 22.17
CA GLY A 249 3.48 1.69 22.91
C GLY A 249 4.73 1.89 22.04
N THR A 250 5.88 1.92 22.70
CA THR A 250 7.20 2.06 22.06
C THR A 250 7.67 0.76 21.43
N THR A 251 8.65 0.83 20.52
CA THR A 251 9.23 -0.37 19.89
C THR A 251 9.75 -1.36 20.93
N THR A 252 10.42 -0.88 21.98
CA THR A 252 10.98 -1.70 23.06
C THR A 252 9.89 -2.41 23.88
N GLU A 253 8.81 -1.70 24.21
CA GLU A 253 7.65 -2.29 24.89
C GLU A 253 6.97 -3.34 24.03
N PHE A 254 6.80 -3.08 22.73
CA PHE A 254 6.26 -4.04 21.78
C PHE A 254 7.14 -5.30 21.70
N LYS A 255 8.47 -5.14 21.59
CA LYS A 255 9.40 -6.27 21.55
C LYS A 255 9.27 -7.16 22.78
N ARG A 256 9.15 -6.55 23.96
CA ARG A 256 9.05 -7.24 25.25
C ARG A 256 7.69 -7.91 25.45
N ARG A 257 6.60 -7.24 25.06
CA ARG A 257 5.22 -7.69 25.31
C ARG A 257 4.73 -8.72 24.29
N PHE A 258 5.07 -8.54 23.02
CA PHE A 258 4.54 -9.34 21.91
C PHE A 258 5.62 -10.12 21.17
N GLU A 259 6.62 -9.45 20.60
CA GLU A 259 7.57 -10.09 19.67
C GLU A 259 8.35 -11.24 20.33
N THR A 260 9.01 -10.97 21.47
CA THR A 260 9.89 -11.95 22.13
C THR A 260 9.11 -13.18 22.63
N PRO A 261 7.95 -13.03 23.31
CA PRO A 261 7.13 -14.18 23.69
C PRO A 261 6.61 -14.99 22.48
N ILE A 262 6.18 -14.33 21.41
CA ILE A 262 5.64 -15.01 20.23
C ILE A 262 6.75 -15.78 19.49
N LEU A 263 7.93 -15.20 19.34
CA LEU A 263 9.07 -15.88 18.71
C LEU A 263 9.55 -17.07 19.54
N ARG A 264 9.64 -16.92 20.87
CA ARG A 264 9.99 -18.03 21.76
C ARG A 264 8.98 -19.17 21.69
N GLY A 265 7.68 -18.88 21.68
CA GLY A 265 6.64 -19.90 21.54
C GLY A 265 6.55 -20.56 20.17
N ARG A 266 7.24 -20.02 19.14
CA ARG A 266 7.36 -20.62 17.80
C ARG A 266 8.65 -21.42 17.61
N ASP A 267 9.57 -21.37 18.57
CA ASP A 267 10.81 -22.14 18.52
C ASP A 267 10.49 -23.64 18.62
N ALA A 268 11.19 -24.46 17.85
CA ALA A 268 11.01 -25.92 17.88
C ALA A 268 11.40 -26.54 19.23
N SER A 269 12.23 -25.83 20.02
CA SER A 269 12.67 -26.23 21.35
C SER A 269 11.86 -25.59 22.50
N ALA A 270 10.75 -24.93 22.19
CA ALA A 270 9.94 -24.20 23.17
C ALA A 270 9.27 -25.14 24.18
N SER A 271 9.20 -24.71 25.45
CA SER A 271 8.40 -25.38 26.47
C SER A 271 6.90 -25.19 26.21
N ASP A 272 6.06 -26.11 26.69
CA ASP A 272 4.59 -25.98 26.56
C ASP A 272 4.07 -24.64 27.11
N ARG A 273 4.68 -24.16 28.21
CA ARG A 273 4.38 -22.85 28.82
C ARG A 273 4.70 -21.68 27.89
N ASP A 274 5.82 -21.74 27.16
CA ASP A 274 6.21 -20.69 26.21
C ASP A 274 5.31 -20.69 24.97
N ILE A 275 4.88 -21.87 24.51
CA ILE A 275 3.93 -22.02 23.40
C ILE A 275 2.58 -21.39 23.77
N GLU A 276 2.06 -21.69 24.97
CA GLU A 276 0.79 -21.14 25.44
C GLU A 276 0.86 -19.61 25.60
N ARG A 277 1.91 -19.10 26.26
CA ARG A 277 2.14 -17.66 26.40
C ARG A 277 2.32 -16.96 25.05
N GLY A 278 2.97 -17.60 24.08
CA GLY A 278 3.10 -17.09 22.71
C GLY A 278 1.75 -16.97 22.00
N LYS A 279 0.88 -17.97 22.13
CA LYS A 279 -0.48 -17.97 21.57
C LYS A 279 -1.38 -16.91 22.22
N GLU A 280 -1.31 -16.73 23.53
CA GLU A 280 -2.05 -15.69 24.25
C GLU A 280 -1.68 -14.29 23.72
N ARG A 281 -0.37 -13.99 23.65
CA ARG A 281 0.11 -12.69 23.15
C ARG A 281 -0.21 -12.46 21.69
N LEU A 282 -0.20 -13.51 20.87
CA LEU A 282 -0.61 -13.42 19.47
C LEU A 282 -2.11 -13.07 19.35
N THR A 283 -2.96 -13.70 20.16
CA THR A 283 -4.41 -13.43 20.18
C THR A 283 -4.70 -12.01 20.66
N GLU A 284 -4.01 -11.54 21.70
CA GLU A 284 -4.10 -10.17 22.20
C GLU A 284 -3.69 -9.15 21.12
N LEU A 285 -2.57 -9.40 20.44
CA LEU A 285 -2.11 -8.55 19.33
C LEU A 285 -3.14 -8.55 18.19
N ALA A 286 -3.64 -9.71 17.79
CA ALA A 286 -4.64 -9.83 16.73
C ALA A 286 -5.92 -9.06 17.06
N ALA A 287 -6.39 -9.09 18.31
CA ALA A 287 -7.57 -8.34 18.74
C ALA A 287 -7.39 -6.82 18.58
N ILE A 288 -6.21 -6.28 18.90
CA ILE A 288 -5.88 -4.86 18.70
C ILE A 288 -5.78 -4.53 17.22
N VAL A 289 -5.06 -5.35 16.45
CA VAL A 289 -4.82 -5.12 15.03
C VAL A 289 -6.11 -5.21 14.21
N ASN A 290 -6.97 -6.18 14.49
CA ASN A 290 -8.29 -6.35 13.84
C ASN A 290 -9.23 -5.16 14.05
N ARG A 291 -8.94 -4.26 15.01
CA ARG A 291 -9.68 -3.01 15.16
C ARG A 291 -9.35 -2.00 14.06
N CYS A 292 -8.15 -2.01 13.51
CA CYS A 292 -7.68 -1.02 12.53
C CYS A 292 -7.28 -1.61 11.16
N ILE A 293 -7.21 -2.94 11.03
CA ILE A 293 -6.97 -3.62 9.75
C ILE A 293 -8.26 -4.25 9.21
N ILE A 294 -8.47 -4.12 7.90
CA ILE A 294 -9.43 -4.93 7.15
C ILE A 294 -8.68 -5.70 6.06
N ARG A 295 -8.92 -7.00 5.99
CA ARG A 295 -8.33 -7.89 4.99
C ARG A 295 -9.36 -8.88 4.48
N ARG A 296 -9.60 -8.84 3.18
CA ARG A 296 -10.47 -9.77 2.46
C ARG A 296 -9.74 -10.41 1.30
N THR A 297 -10.14 -11.64 0.99
CA THR A 297 -9.55 -12.47 -0.06
C THR A 297 -10.32 -12.35 -1.37
N ALA A 298 -9.66 -12.60 -2.49
CA ALA A 298 -10.24 -12.66 -3.83
C ALA A 298 -11.34 -13.74 -3.96
N ALA A 299 -11.44 -14.67 -3.01
CA ALA A 299 -12.55 -15.60 -2.89
C ALA A 299 -13.94 -14.90 -2.78
N LEU A 300 -14.00 -13.61 -2.45
CA LEU A 300 -15.26 -12.84 -2.52
C LEU A 300 -15.70 -12.53 -3.96
N LEU A 301 -14.75 -12.49 -4.90
CA LEU A 301 -15.01 -12.16 -6.30
C LEU A 301 -15.56 -13.35 -7.10
N THR A 302 -15.38 -14.58 -6.63
CA THR A 302 -15.91 -15.79 -7.28
C THR A 302 -17.44 -15.78 -7.42
N LYS A 303 -18.15 -15.00 -6.59
CA LYS A 303 -19.60 -14.79 -6.68
C LYS A 303 -20.02 -13.91 -7.86
N TYR A 304 -19.11 -13.11 -8.41
CA TYR A 304 -19.42 -12.05 -9.38
C TYR A 304 -18.61 -12.16 -10.68
N LEU A 305 -17.51 -12.91 -10.67
CA LEU A 305 -16.60 -13.07 -11.80
C LEU A 305 -16.56 -14.54 -12.26
N PRO A 306 -16.25 -14.79 -13.55
CA PRO A 306 -16.00 -16.14 -14.04
C PRO A 306 -14.88 -16.86 -13.26
N VAL A 307 -14.91 -18.19 -13.29
CA VAL A 307 -13.89 -19.02 -12.63
C VAL A 307 -12.51 -18.71 -13.22
N LYS A 308 -11.56 -18.32 -12.36
CA LYS A 308 -10.15 -18.15 -12.73
C LYS A 308 -9.45 -19.51 -12.68
N THR A 309 -8.97 -20.00 -13.83
CA THR A 309 -8.13 -21.20 -13.91
C THR A 309 -6.66 -20.81 -13.98
N GLU A 310 -5.87 -21.17 -12.97
CA GLU A 310 -4.43 -20.98 -12.97
C GLU A 310 -3.75 -22.30 -13.37
N GLN A 311 -2.97 -22.27 -14.45
CA GLN A 311 -2.21 -23.42 -14.94
C GLN A 311 -0.72 -23.11 -14.81
N VAL A 312 -0.01 -23.89 -13.99
CA VAL A 312 1.45 -23.82 -13.90
C VAL A 312 2.03 -24.77 -14.94
N VAL A 313 2.54 -24.21 -16.04
CA VAL A 313 3.18 -24.99 -17.10
C VAL A 313 4.69 -25.07 -16.83
N CYS A 314 5.15 -26.26 -16.44
CA CYS A 314 6.56 -26.53 -16.22
C CYS A 314 7.26 -26.79 -17.56
N CYS A 315 7.91 -25.78 -18.13
CA CYS A 315 8.71 -25.92 -19.34
C CYS A 315 10.08 -26.54 -19.01
N ARG A 316 10.46 -27.60 -19.74
CA ARG A 316 11.82 -28.15 -19.66
C ARG A 316 12.81 -27.21 -20.36
N LEU A 317 14.01 -27.11 -19.80
CA LEU A 317 15.12 -26.42 -20.47
C LEU A 317 15.50 -27.19 -21.74
N THR A 318 15.92 -26.46 -22.77
CA THR A 318 16.50 -27.09 -23.96
C THR A 318 17.84 -27.76 -23.61
N PRO A 319 18.30 -28.75 -24.40
CA PRO A 319 19.60 -29.39 -24.16
C PRO A 319 20.74 -28.37 -24.03
N PHE A 320 20.77 -27.39 -24.92
CA PHE A 320 21.74 -26.30 -24.90
C PHE A 320 21.62 -25.38 -23.66
N GLN A 321 20.41 -25.01 -23.26
CA GLN A 321 20.20 -24.26 -22.02
C GLN A 321 20.68 -25.05 -20.80
N THR A 322 20.46 -26.37 -20.79
CA THR A 322 20.88 -27.26 -19.71
C THR A 322 22.40 -27.30 -19.60
N GLU A 323 23.10 -27.38 -20.73
CA GLU A 323 24.57 -27.36 -20.78
C GLU A 323 25.11 -26.03 -20.24
N LEU A 324 24.61 -24.89 -20.72
CA LEU A 324 25.03 -23.56 -20.24
C LEU A 324 24.70 -23.34 -18.76
N TYR A 325 23.52 -23.80 -18.32
CA TYR A 325 23.12 -23.73 -16.92
C TYR A 325 24.09 -24.52 -16.04
N THR A 326 24.40 -25.76 -16.45
CA THR A 326 25.32 -26.66 -15.75
C THR A 326 26.75 -26.10 -15.73
N HIS A 327 27.22 -25.55 -16.84
CA HIS A 327 28.52 -24.89 -16.93
C HIS A 327 28.60 -23.68 -16.01
N PHE A 328 27.55 -22.85 -15.97
CA PHE A 328 27.49 -21.71 -15.05
C PHE A 328 27.49 -22.14 -13.58
N THR A 329 26.69 -23.15 -13.21
CA THR A 329 26.63 -23.65 -11.83
C THR A 329 27.95 -24.29 -11.37
N ASN A 330 28.69 -24.90 -12.30
CA ASN A 330 29.98 -25.51 -12.02
C ASN A 330 31.14 -24.50 -12.04
N SER A 331 30.90 -23.26 -12.48
CA SER A 331 31.92 -22.22 -12.51
C SER A 331 32.42 -21.87 -11.10
N GLN A 332 33.70 -21.50 -10.99
CA GLN A 332 34.29 -21.05 -9.71
C GLN A 332 33.53 -19.86 -9.12
N LEU A 333 32.87 -19.05 -9.96
CA LEU A 333 32.10 -17.89 -9.55
C LEU A 333 30.83 -18.30 -8.81
N ALA A 334 30.08 -19.29 -9.32
CA ALA A 334 28.91 -19.85 -8.66
C ALA A 334 29.27 -20.58 -7.36
N GLN A 335 30.36 -21.36 -7.36
CA GLN A 335 30.83 -22.07 -6.16
C GLN A 335 31.29 -21.11 -5.05
N ARG A 336 31.98 -20.02 -5.38
CA ARG A 336 32.36 -18.97 -4.41
C ARG A 336 31.15 -18.25 -3.84
N LEU A 337 30.12 -17.98 -4.66
CA LEU A 337 28.89 -17.36 -4.21
C LEU A 337 28.07 -18.27 -3.29
N ALA A 338 28.03 -19.57 -3.57
CA ALA A 338 27.37 -20.57 -2.71
C ALA A 338 28.07 -20.71 -1.35
N ARG A 339 29.41 -20.75 -1.32
CA ARG A 339 30.18 -20.84 -0.06
C ARG A 339 30.09 -19.59 0.80
N ASN A 340 30.21 -18.40 0.21
CA ASN A 340 30.13 -17.13 0.94
C ASN A 340 28.72 -16.80 1.46
N GLY A 341 27.67 -17.37 0.86
CA GLY A 341 26.29 -17.26 1.34
C GLY A 341 26.07 -18.03 2.65
N GLY A 342 26.60 -19.26 2.74
CA GLY A 342 26.41 -20.13 3.90
C GLY A 342 27.17 -19.72 5.17
N GLU A 343 28.33 -19.08 5.05
CA GLU A 343 29.10 -18.64 6.23
C GLU A 343 28.59 -17.33 6.85
N ARG A 344 27.90 -16.47 6.09
CA ARG A 344 27.40 -15.18 6.58
C ARG A 344 26.03 -15.25 7.26
N GLU A 345 25.21 -16.27 7.00
CA GLU A 345 23.94 -16.46 7.72
C GLU A 345 24.16 -16.68 9.22
N LYS A 346 25.26 -17.31 9.64
CA LYS A 346 25.59 -17.50 11.06
C LYS A 346 26.00 -16.22 11.80
N LYS A 347 26.27 -15.11 11.11
CA LYS A 347 26.69 -13.83 11.71
C LYS A 347 25.82 -12.66 11.27
N GLY A 348 24.48 -12.78 11.33
CA GLY A 348 23.48 -11.70 11.55
C GLY A 348 23.57 -10.32 10.86
N LYS A 349 24.51 -10.07 9.95
CA LYS A 349 24.79 -8.80 9.27
C LYS A 349 25.40 -9.09 7.92
N GLY A 350 24.56 -9.41 6.94
CA GLY A 350 25.00 -9.68 5.57
C GLY A 350 24.21 -8.88 4.56
N LYS A 351 24.77 -7.75 4.08
CA LYS A 351 24.37 -7.23 2.77
C LYS A 351 24.63 -8.33 1.74
N THR A 352 23.58 -8.82 1.08
CA THR A 352 23.70 -9.71 -0.08
C THR A 352 24.67 -9.09 -1.06
N THR A 353 25.77 -9.79 -1.37
CA THR A 353 26.79 -9.27 -2.27
C THR A 353 26.15 -9.05 -3.65
N ALA A 354 26.36 -7.88 -4.25
CA ALA A 354 25.84 -7.53 -5.58
C ALA A 354 26.10 -8.61 -6.66
N SER A 355 27.12 -9.44 -6.45
CA SER A 355 27.49 -10.59 -7.28
C SER A 355 26.53 -11.79 -7.23
N SER A 356 25.73 -11.98 -6.17
CA SER A 356 24.76 -13.09 -6.09
C SER A 356 23.48 -12.75 -6.87
N LEU A 357 23.06 -11.49 -6.81
CA LEU A 357 21.88 -11.00 -7.52
C LEU A 357 22.12 -10.94 -9.03
N SER A 358 23.34 -10.61 -9.46
CA SER A 358 23.74 -10.67 -10.88
C SER A 358 23.74 -12.12 -11.40
N ALA A 359 24.23 -13.08 -10.63
CA ALA A 359 24.20 -14.51 -10.98
C ALA A 359 22.76 -15.04 -11.15
N ILE A 360 21.86 -14.74 -10.21
CA ILE A 360 20.43 -15.09 -10.31
C ILE A 360 19.81 -14.43 -11.55
N THR A 361 20.16 -13.17 -11.82
CA THR A 361 19.66 -12.44 -13.00
C THR A 361 20.15 -13.08 -14.29
N LEU A 362 21.39 -13.56 -14.34
CA LEU A 362 21.93 -14.26 -15.50
C LEU A 362 21.20 -15.58 -15.76
N LEU A 363 20.99 -16.39 -14.72
CA LEU A 363 20.22 -17.64 -14.83
C LEU A 363 18.77 -17.37 -15.27
N LYS A 364 18.12 -16.34 -14.72
CA LYS A 364 16.79 -15.91 -15.19
C LYS A 364 16.79 -15.53 -16.67
N LYS A 365 17.82 -14.82 -17.15
CA LYS A 365 17.95 -14.45 -18.57
C LYS A 365 18.14 -15.68 -19.45
N LEU A 366 18.96 -16.64 -19.02
CA LEU A 366 19.20 -17.91 -19.71
C LEU A 366 17.89 -18.70 -19.90
N CYS A 367 17.05 -18.75 -18.86
CA CYS A 367 15.73 -19.40 -18.94
C CYS A 367 14.72 -18.62 -19.81
N ASN A 368 14.75 -17.29 -19.79
CA ASN A 368 13.73 -16.46 -20.45
C ASN A 368 13.94 -16.29 -21.97
N ARG A 369 15.16 -15.93 -22.42
CA ARG A 369 15.49 -15.77 -23.85
C ARG A 369 17.01 -15.87 -24.09
N MET A 370 17.42 -16.88 -24.85
CA MET A 370 18.81 -17.22 -25.17
C MET A 370 19.60 -16.13 -25.94
N TYR A 371 18.93 -15.27 -26.71
CA TYR A 371 19.61 -14.24 -27.53
C TYR A 371 20.28 -13.12 -26.69
N TYR A 372 19.73 -12.76 -25.52
CA TYR A 372 20.29 -11.69 -24.69
C TYR A 372 21.51 -12.12 -23.88
N THR A 373 21.63 -13.42 -23.56
CA THR A 373 22.84 -13.98 -22.96
C THR A 373 24.02 -13.93 -23.93
N TYR A 374 23.78 -14.08 -25.24
CA TYR A 374 24.79 -13.95 -26.29
C TYR A 374 25.43 -12.54 -26.30
N ALA A 375 24.61 -11.48 -26.27
CA ALA A 375 25.09 -10.11 -26.29
C ALA A 375 25.81 -9.69 -24.99
N ALA A 376 25.33 -10.13 -23.82
CA ALA A 376 25.93 -9.79 -22.52
C ALA A 376 27.27 -10.51 -22.29
N VAL A 377 27.40 -11.76 -22.76
CA VAL A 377 28.66 -12.52 -22.72
C VAL A 377 29.70 -11.94 -23.68
N CYS A 378 29.27 -11.44 -24.85
CA CYS A 378 30.17 -10.78 -25.80
C CYS A 378 30.60 -9.36 -25.37
N ALA A 379 29.73 -8.59 -24.70
CA ALA A 379 29.99 -7.19 -24.34
C ALA A 379 30.86 -7.03 -23.07
N HIS A 380 30.74 -7.94 -22.10
CA HIS A 380 31.62 -7.96 -20.95
C HIS A 380 32.74 -8.96 -21.21
N ARG A 381 33.94 -8.47 -21.56
CA ARG A 381 35.23 -9.20 -21.53
C ARG A 381 35.60 -9.68 -20.11
N VAL A 382 34.64 -10.15 -19.34
CA VAL A 382 34.85 -10.89 -18.11
C VAL A 382 35.25 -12.29 -18.55
N SER A 383 36.40 -12.74 -18.08
CA SER A 383 37.04 -14.02 -18.38
C SER A 383 36.06 -15.21 -18.36
N VAL A 384 35.38 -15.42 -19.49
CA VAL A 384 34.71 -16.66 -19.83
C VAL A 384 35.28 -17.12 -21.16
N PHE A 385 36.60 -17.26 -21.18
CA PHE A 385 37.33 -17.85 -22.32
C PHE A 385 36.80 -19.25 -22.68
N GLY A 386 36.08 -19.93 -21.76
CA GLY A 386 35.39 -21.19 -22.04
C GLY A 386 34.05 -21.07 -22.78
N LEU A 387 33.23 -20.04 -22.52
CA LEU A 387 31.93 -19.91 -23.22
C LEU A 387 32.10 -19.48 -24.68
N ALA A 388 33.09 -18.63 -24.96
CA ALA A 388 33.35 -18.16 -26.31
C ALA A 388 33.86 -19.28 -27.24
N ILE A 389 34.57 -20.28 -26.70
CA ILE A 389 35.12 -21.41 -27.46
C ILE A 389 34.01 -22.41 -27.83
N ILE A 390 33.14 -22.77 -26.88
CA ILE A 390 31.99 -23.67 -27.14
C ILE A 390 31.07 -23.09 -28.25
N ILE A 391 30.91 -21.76 -28.28
CA ILE A 391 30.06 -21.07 -29.26
C ILE A 391 30.71 -20.96 -30.66
N MET A 392 32.04 -20.99 -30.77
CA MET A 392 32.72 -20.96 -32.07
C MET A 392 32.83 -22.33 -32.75
N GLU A 393 32.75 -23.44 -32.01
CA GLU A 393 32.83 -24.79 -32.59
C GLU A 393 31.52 -25.23 -33.26
N GLU A 394 30.34 -24.90 -32.72
CA GLU A 394 29.05 -25.31 -33.33
C GLU A 394 28.63 -24.48 -34.55
N ASN A 395 29.15 -23.26 -34.72
CA ASN A 395 28.81 -22.42 -35.88
C ASN A 395 29.50 -22.82 -37.20
N LYS A 396 30.30 -23.89 -37.19
CA LYS A 396 30.81 -24.50 -38.43
C LYS A 396 29.81 -25.45 -39.09
N ASP A 397 28.82 -25.97 -38.35
CA ASP A 397 27.92 -27.02 -38.86
C ASP A 397 26.50 -26.56 -39.21
N THR A 398 26.12 -25.31 -38.88
CA THR A 398 24.86 -24.71 -39.35
C THR A 398 25.09 -23.68 -40.46
N LYS A 399 25.71 -24.12 -41.56
CA LYS A 399 25.42 -23.59 -42.90
C LYS A 399 24.49 -24.58 -43.60
N MET A 400 23.21 -24.53 -43.25
CA MET A 400 22.18 -25.15 -44.09
C MET A 400 20.98 -24.21 -44.18
N GLU A 401 20.88 -23.61 -45.38
CA GLU A 401 19.69 -23.15 -46.09
C GLU A 401 18.48 -22.69 -45.28
N VAL A 402 18.21 -21.39 -45.37
CA VAL A 402 16.83 -20.88 -45.47
C VAL A 402 16.80 -19.83 -46.59
N ARG A 403 16.19 -20.22 -47.70
CA ARG A 403 15.49 -19.34 -48.64
C ARG A 403 14.14 -18.96 -48.06
#